data_AF-A0A356WG77-F1
#
_entry.id   AF-A0A356WG77-F1
#
_cell.length_a   1.000
_cell.length_b   1.000
_cell.length_c   1.000
_cell.angle_alpha   90.00
_cell.angle_beta   90.00
_cell.angle_gamma   90.00
#
_symmetry.space_group_name_H-M   'P 1'
#
loop_
_entity.id
_entity.type
_entity.pdbx_description
1 polymer ?
#
loop_
_entity_poly.entity_id
_entity_poly.type
_entity_poly.pdbx_seq_one_letter_code
_entity_poly.pdbx_strand_id
1 'polypeptide(L)'
;MSQKHLVTGPFSELWRGVDSAVVIDGIGLNGNVYVDDPSVALTLVKSPEILSQVDDAEFAEFQRISESVFQSLVGELNRVHGIDHPERFWRIVCGAWFLQFAQVWYLRWRVASEVFREHGVLACRRIDIKWQELLPVTHDEASLLFATDIWNHVAYCDAFNFVARSSNVETVVISPDRNQELSDYRTIINFGLPSQSAKSKLESVLAKISPRPKIVLAGVVQSRAALVAMHLRLGVLPRLWRFSAKLTPQPVDA
;
A
#
# COMPACT_ATOMS: atom_id res chain seq x y z
N MET A 1 -4.26 -9.95 36.64
CA MET A 1 -3.68 -10.39 35.36
C MET A 1 -3.19 -9.14 34.66
N SER A 2 -1.90 -9.04 34.34
CA SER A 2 -1.36 -7.91 33.56
C SER A 2 -2.01 -7.93 32.17
N GLN A 3 -2.52 -6.77 31.73
CA GLN A 3 -3.17 -6.63 30.43
C GLN A 3 -2.09 -6.63 29.34
N LYS A 4 -2.15 -7.59 28.42
CA LYS A 4 -1.24 -7.66 27.27
C LYS A 4 -1.75 -6.78 26.13
N HIS A 5 -0.87 -5.95 25.58
CA HIS A 5 -1.17 -5.12 24.43
C HIS A 5 -0.45 -5.64 23.18
N LEU A 6 -1.11 -5.58 22.04
CA LEU A 6 -0.46 -5.78 20.75
C LEU A 6 0.16 -4.46 20.29
N VAL A 7 1.45 -4.49 19.98
CA VAL A 7 2.20 -3.37 19.41
C VAL A 7 2.53 -3.72 17.96
N THR A 8 1.95 -2.94 17.04
CA THR A 8 1.96 -3.17 15.59
C THR A 8 2.85 -2.19 14.82
N GLY A 9 3.63 -1.37 15.52
CA GLY A 9 4.52 -0.39 14.91
C GLY A 9 5.59 0.10 15.90
N PRO A 10 6.65 0.76 15.41
CA PRO A 10 7.79 1.21 16.19
C PRO A 10 7.56 2.57 16.87
N PHE A 11 6.33 2.85 17.33
CA PHE A 11 5.96 4.14 17.89
C PHE A 11 5.78 4.06 19.41
N SER A 12 6.59 4.81 20.16
CA SER A 12 6.61 4.78 21.64
C SER A 12 5.24 4.93 22.29
N GLU A 13 4.35 5.70 21.67
CA GLU A 13 2.99 5.96 22.11
C GLU A 13 2.14 4.69 22.21
N LEU A 14 2.51 3.62 21.50
CA LEU A 14 1.82 2.34 21.49
C LEU A 14 2.07 1.51 22.76
N TRP A 15 3.24 1.64 23.39
CA TRP A 15 3.61 0.89 24.60
C TRP A 15 3.77 1.76 25.86
N ARG A 16 3.64 3.09 25.76
CA ARG A 16 3.64 3.96 26.95
C ARG A 16 2.56 3.54 27.96
N GLY A 17 3.00 3.26 29.18
CA GLY A 17 2.13 2.88 30.31
C GLY A 17 1.52 1.49 30.20
N VAL A 18 2.13 0.60 29.42
CA VAL A 18 1.72 -0.81 29.29
C VAL A 18 2.66 -1.69 30.10
N ASP A 19 2.12 -2.65 30.86
CA ASP A 19 2.94 -3.58 31.66
C ASP A 19 3.51 -4.73 30.82
N SER A 20 2.80 -5.17 29.77
CA SER A 20 3.22 -6.27 28.90
C SER A 20 2.78 -6.05 27.45
N ALA A 21 3.72 -6.25 26.52
CA ALA A 21 3.49 -6.08 25.10
C ALA A 21 3.83 -7.35 24.30
N VAL A 22 2.94 -7.67 23.36
CA VAL A 22 3.18 -8.61 22.27
C VAL A 22 3.59 -7.78 21.06
N VAL A 23 4.78 -8.03 20.53
CA VAL A 23 5.37 -7.29 19.40
C VAL A 23 5.57 -8.26 18.25
N ILE A 24 5.15 -7.85 17.06
CA ILE A 24 5.41 -8.63 15.84
C ILE A 24 6.82 -8.23 15.34
N ASP A 25 7.73 -9.20 15.32
CA ASP A 25 9.08 -9.11 14.80
C ASP A 25 9.05 -8.97 13.27
N GLY A 26 9.90 -8.10 12.71
CA GLY A 26 9.92 -7.73 11.29
C GLY A 26 9.06 -6.53 10.89
N ILE A 27 8.29 -5.94 11.82
CA ILE A 27 7.60 -4.66 11.58
C ILE A 27 8.61 -3.52 11.68
N GLY A 28 9.31 -3.25 10.58
CA GLY A 28 10.26 -2.15 10.43
C GLY A 28 11.61 -2.69 9.95
N LEU A 29 12.20 -1.98 9.00
CA LEU A 29 13.26 -2.45 8.10
C LEU A 29 14.56 -2.90 8.80
N ASN A 30 14.67 -2.71 10.12
CA ASN A 30 15.92 -2.85 10.87
C ASN A 30 15.95 -4.05 11.84
N GLY A 31 14.86 -4.82 11.99
CA GLY A 31 14.82 -6.03 12.83
C GLY A 31 15.11 -5.80 14.33
N ASN A 32 15.03 -4.56 14.80
CA ASN A 32 15.23 -4.22 16.20
C ASN A 32 13.92 -4.34 16.97
N VAL A 33 13.98 -4.78 18.22
CA VAL A 33 12.84 -4.73 19.14
C VAL A 33 12.59 -3.26 19.50
N TYR A 34 11.44 -2.73 19.10
CA TYR A 34 11.14 -1.30 19.21
C TYR A 34 10.76 -0.85 20.60
N VAL A 35 10.34 -1.76 21.47
CA VAL A 35 9.99 -1.41 22.84
C VAL A 35 11.27 -1.20 23.64
N ASP A 36 11.58 0.07 23.86
CA ASP A 36 12.77 0.59 24.54
C ASP A 36 12.59 0.79 26.05
N ASP A 37 11.47 0.30 26.59
CA ASP A 37 11.15 0.41 28.01
C ASP A 37 11.37 -0.93 28.74
N PRO A 38 12.41 -1.04 29.60
CA PRO A 38 12.73 -2.28 30.31
C PRO A 38 11.68 -2.67 31.36
N SER A 39 10.72 -1.79 31.68
CA SER A 39 9.60 -2.13 32.56
C SER A 39 8.48 -2.91 31.84
N VAL A 40 8.47 -2.91 30.50
CA VAL A 40 7.48 -3.61 29.70
C VAL A 40 7.92 -5.06 29.47
N ALA A 41 7.11 -6.02 29.90
CA ALA A 41 7.36 -7.42 29.63
C ALA A 41 7.07 -7.77 28.16
N LEU A 42 8.09 -8.16 27.40
CA LEU A 42 8.01 -8.37 25.96
C LEU A 42 7.82 -9.82 25.54
N THR A 43 6.87 -10.05 24.64
CA THR A 43 6.68 -11.29 23.90
C THR A 43 6.84 -11.01 22.41
N LEU A 44 7.80 -11.65 21.75
CA LEU A 44 8.04 -11.48 20.32
C LEU A 44 7.31 -12.57 19.52
N VAL A 45 6.54 -12.15 18.52
CA VAL A 45 5.92 -13.03 17.52
C VAL A 45 6.68 -12.84 16.22
N LYS A 46 7.30 -13.91 15.71
CA LYS A 46 8.00 -13.85 14.43
C LYS A 46 7.00 -13.65 13.30
N SER A 47 7.18 -12.61 12.46
CA SER A 47 6.38 -12.50 11.24
C SER A 47 6.58 -13.77 10.40
N PRO A 48 5.51 -14.44 9.95
CA PRO A 48 5.57 -15.53 8.99
C PRO A 48 6.32 -15.17 7.71
N GLU A 49 6.45 -13.87 7.38
CA GLU A 49 7.26 -13.38 6.25
C GLU A 49 8.76 -13.73 6.41
N ILE A 50 9.22 -13.97 7.64
CA ILE A 50 10.59 -14.41 7.97
C ILE A 50 10.69 -15.95 8.00
N LEU A 51 9.56 -16.67 7.98
CA LEU A 51 9.52 -18.14 7.85
C LEU A 51 9.54 -18.49 6.36
N SER A 52 10.73 -18.87 5.92
CA SER A 52 11.22 -18.89 4.55
C SER A 52 10.64 -19.96 3.60
N GLN A 53 9.41 -20.45 3.77
CA GLN A 53 8.82 -21.44 2.85
C GLN A 53 7.30 -21.26 2.71
N VAL A 54 6.87 -20.34 1.84
CA VAL A 54 5.52 -20.39 1.28
C VAL A 54 5.43 -21.66 0.43
N ASP A 55 4.58 -22.59 0.82
CA ASP A 55 4.36 -23.81 0.04
C ASP A 55 3.31 -23.60 -1.06
N ASP A 56 3.18 -24.58 -1.96
CA ASP A 56 2.23 -24.51 -3.07
C ASP A 56 0.77 -24.38 -2.58
N ALA A 57 0.46 -24.91 -1.40
CA ALA A 57 -0.88 -24.86 -0.83
C ALA A 57 -1.22 -23.46 -0.32
N GLU A 58 -0.28 -22.81 0.37
CA GLU A 58 -0.41 -21.43 0.83
C GLU A 58 -0.48 -20.45 -0.34
N PHE A 59 0.34 -20.68 -1.37
CA PHE A 59 0.25 -19.88 -2.59
C PHE A 59 -1.09 -20.04 -3.31
N ALA A 60 -1.61 -21.27 -3.42
CA ALA A 60 -2.92 -21.54 -4.00
C ALA A 60 -4.06 -20.91 -3.18
N GLU A 61 -3.95 -20.90 -1.85
CA GLU A 61 -4.90 -20.22 -0.96
C GLU A 61 -4.91 -18.71 -1.21
N PHE A 62 -3.74 -18.08 -1.26
CA PHE A 62 -3.59 -16.67 -1.60
C PHE A 62 -4.21 -16.34 -2.97
N GLN A 63 -3.91 -17.14 -3.99
CA GLN A 63 -4.47 -16.94 -5.33
C GLN A 63 -6.00 -17.00 -5.33
N ARG A 64 -6.57 -18.01 -4.67
CA ARG A 64 -8.02 -18.17 -4.58
C ARG A 64 -8.71 -17.00 -3.87
N ILE A 65 -8.13 -16.53 -2.75
CA ILE A 65 -8.67 -15.41 -1.98
C ILE A 65 -8.54 -14.10 -2.76
N SER A 66 -7.35 -13.81 -3.28
CA SER A 66 -7.10 -12.58 -4.04
C SER A 66 -7.97 -12.50 -5.29
N GLU A 67 -8.23 -13.62 -5.97
CA GLU A 67 -9.10 -13.66 -7.14
C GLU A 67 -10.57 -13.35 -6.80
N SER A 68 -11.08 -13.92 -5.70
CA SER A 68 -12.43 -13.61 -5.21
C SER A 68 -12.60 -12.13 -4.84
N VAL A 69 -11.59 -11.55 -4.19
CA VAL A 69 -11.57 -10.11 -3.86
C VAL A 69 -11.48 -9.26 -5.13
N PHE A 70 -10.70 -9.69 -6.14
CA PHE A 70 -10.60 -8.97 -7.40
C PHE A 70 -11.93 -8.94 -8.16
N GLN A 71 -12.67 -10.05 -8.18
CA GLN A 71 -14.00 -10.09 -8.81
C GLN A 71 -14.97 -9.13 -8.12
N SER A 72 -14.92 -9.05 -6.79
CA SER A 72 -15.70 -8.07 -6.02
C SER A 72 -15.28 -6.63 -6.37
N LEU A 73 -13.98 -6.38 -6.48
CA LEU A 73 -13.44 -5.08 -6.89
C LEU A 73 -13.90 -4.70 -8.31
N VAL A 74 -13.92 -5.63 -9.26
CA VAL A 74 -14.44 -5.40 -10.61
C VAL A 74 -15.89 -4.93 -10.59
N GLY A 75 -16.73 -5.58 -9.77
CA GLY A 75 -18.13 -5.16 -9.57
C GLY A 75 -18.23 -3.73 -9.05
N GLU A 76 -17.43 -3.39 -8.04
CA GLU A 76 -17.42 -2.04 -7.45
C GLU A 76 -16.87 -0.98 -8.42
N LEU A 77 -15.84 -1.30 -9.20
CA LEU A 77 -15.30 -0.39 -10.21
C LEU A 77 -16.33 -0.11 -11.31
N ASN A 78 -16.97 -1.15 -11.83
CA ASN A 78 -18.08 -0.99 -12.79
C ASN A 78 -19.20 -0.12 -12.19
N ARG A 79 -19.60 -0.39 -10.94
CA ARG A 79 -20.64 0.38 -10.23
C ARG A 79 -20.27 1.85 -10.05
N VAL A 80 -19.07 2.16 -9.56
CA VAL A 80 -18.60 3.53 -9.29
C VAL A 80 -18.44 4.32 -10.59
N HIS A 81 -17.98 3.68 -11.67
CA HIS A 81 -17.78 4.34 -12.96
C HIS A 81 -19.02 4.37 -13.86
N GLY A 82 -20.11 3.66 -13.49
CA GLY A 82 -21.31 3.56 -14.31
C GLY A 82 -21.07 2.86 -15.65
N ILE A 83 -20.13 1.92 -15.69
CA ILE A 83 -19.74 1.15 -16.88
C ILE A 83 -19.86 -0.34 -16.60
N ASP A 84 -19.85 -1.16 -17.65
CA ASP A 84 -19.85 -2.62 -17.54
C ASP A 84 -18.72 -3.21 -18.38
N HIS A 85 -17.50 -3.13 -17.84
CA HIS A 85 -16.32 -3.71 -18.47
C HIS A 85 -16.01 -5.09 -17.89
N PRO A 86 -15.52 -6.04 -18.73
CA PRO A 86 -15.18 -7.38 -18.28
C PRO A 86 -13.98 -7.35 -17.34
N GLU A 87 -13.84 -8.37 -16.51
CA GLU A 87 -12.72 -8.55 -15.57
C GLU A 87 -11.34 -8.34 -16.24
N ARG A 88 -11.16 -8.86 -17.45
CA ARG A 88 -9.91 -8.70 -18.23
C ARG A 88 -9.52 -7.23 -18.43
N PHE A 89 -10.50 -6.34 -18.65
CA PHE A 89 -10.24 -4.91 -18.80
C PHE A 89 -9.64 -4.34 -17.51
N TRP A 90 -10.28 -4.61 -16.37
CA TRP A 90 -9.81 -4.15 -15.07
C TRP A 90 -8.49 -4.78 -14.67
N ARG A 91 -8.25 -6.05 -15.05
CA ARG A 91 -6.94 -6.69 -14.85
C ARG A 91 -5.82 -5.94 -15.55
N ILE A 92 -6.08 -5.41 -16.75
CA ILE A 92 -5.12 -4.58 -17.48
C ILE A 92 -4.94 -3.22 -16.81
N VAL A 93 -6.03 -2.62 -16.31
CA VAL A 93 -6.01 -1.27 -15.73
C VAL A 93 -5.33 -1.23 -14.36
N CYS A 94 -5.73 -2.12 -13.44
CA CYS A 94 -5.30 -2.08 -12.03
C CYS A 94 -4.83 -3.43 -11.48
N GLY A 95 -4.75 -4.48 -12.31
CA GLY A 95 -4.41 -5.83 -11.83
C GLY A 95 -3.01 -5.94 -11.21
N ALA A 96 -2.02 -5.23 -11.76
CA ALA A 96 -0.66 -5.21 -11.20
C ALA A 96 -0.63 -4.56 -9.80
N TRP A 97 -1.26 -3.39 -9.68
CA TRP A 97 -1.43 -2.70 -8.39
C TRP A 97 -2.18 -3.58 -7.38
N PHE A 98 -3.29 -4.18 -7.81
CA PHE A 98 -4.12 -5.02 -6.95
C PHE A 98 -3.35 -6.23 -6.45
N LEU A 99 -2.57 -6.91 -7.30
CA LEU A 99 -1.81 -8.08 -6.89
C LEU A 99 -0.83 -7.72 -5.77
N GLN A 100 -0.11 -6.60 -5.91
CA GLN A 100 0.79 -6.10 -4.88
C GLN A 100 0.03 -5.76 -3.58
N PHE A 101 -1.08 -5.03 -3.69
CA PHE A 101 -1.93 -4.69 -2.55
C PHE A 101 -2.43 -5.96 -1.83
N ALA A 102 -2.93 -6.94 -2.58
CA ALA A 102 -3.47 -8.18 -2.06
C ALA A 102 -2.40 -9.01 -1.34
N GLN A 103 -1.19 -9.09 -1.89
CA GLN A 103 -0.07 -9.78 -1.24
C GLN A 103 0.27 -9.15 0.13
N VAL A 104 0.44 -7.83 0.15
CA VAL A 104 0.78 -7.11 1.39
C VAL A 104 -0.29 -7.34 2.44
N TRP A 105 -1.57 -7.16 2.09
CA TRP A 105 -2.69 -7.38 3.02
C TRP A 105 -2.84 -8.81 3.49
N TYR A 106 -2.67 -9.78 2.59
CA TYR A 106 -2.75 -11.20 2.93
C TYR A 106 -1.73 -11.55 4.02
N LEU A 107 -0.50 -11.04 3.91
CA LEU A 107 0.54 -11.27 4.91
C LEU A 107 0.17 -10.67 6.28
N ARG A 108 -0.35 -9.44 6.32
CA ARG A 108 -0.79 -8.80 7.60
C ARG A 108 -1.93 -9.59 8.23
N TRP A 109 -2.87 -10.08 7.41
CA TRP A 109 -3.96 -10.93 7.86
C TRP A 109 -3.48 -12.28 8.42
N ARG A 110 -2.48 -12.91 7.80
CA ARG A 110 -1.89 -14.17 8.28
C ARG A 110 -1.18 -13.98 9.62
N VAL A 111 -0.37 -12.94 9.74
CA VAL A 111 0.29 -12.59 11.01
C VAL A 111 -0.75 -12.32 12.10
N ALA A 112 -1.77 -11.51 11.80
CA ALA A 112 -2.85 -11.21 12.74
C ALA A 112 -3.60 -12.47 13.18
N SER A 113 -3.85 -13.40 12.25
CA SER A 113 -4.46 -14.71 12.52
C SER A 113 -3.61 -15.53 13.49
N GLU A 114 -2.30 -15.54 13.30
CA GLU A 114 -1.37 -16.27 14.16
C GLU A 114 -1.29 -15.68 15.56
N VAL A 115 -1.10 -14.36 15.66
CA VAL A 115 -1.11 -13.64 16.94
C VAL A 115 -2.40 -13.92 17.71
N PHE A 116 -3.55 -13.86 17.04
CA PHE A 116 -4.84 -14.16 17.66
C PHE A 116 -4.95 -15.63 18.09
N ARG A 117 -4.46 -16.58 17.28
CA ARG A 117 -4.45 -18.01 17.61
C ARG A 117 -3.63 -18.29 18.87
N GLU A 118 -2.49 -17.61 19.05
CA GLU A 118 -1.56 -17.85 20.17
C GLU A 118 -1.90 -17.07 21.44
N HIS A 119 -2.44 -15.86 21.30
CA HIS A 119 -2.62 -14.93 22.41
C HIS A 119 -4.08 -14.53 22.67
N GLY A 120 -5.01 -14.92 21.79
CA GLY A 120 -6.40 -14.52 21.86
C GLY A 120 -6.60 -13.03 21.56
N VAL A 121 -7.68 -12.45 22.11
CA VAL A 121 -7.96 -11.02 21.97
C VAL A 121 -6.93 -10.21 22.77
N LEU A 122 -6.27 -9.28 22.10
CA LEU A 122 -5.33 -8.33 22.71
C LEU A 122 -5.84 -6.90 22.55
N ALA A 123 -5.48 -6.03 23.49
CA ALA A 123 -5.71 -4.60 23.31
C ALA A 123 -4.74 -4.07 22.24
N CYS A 124 -5.28 -3.52 21.15
CA CYS A 124 -4.51 -2.95 20.06
C CYS A 124 -4.75 -1.43 20.04
N ARG A 125 -3.68 -0.63 20.18
CA ARG A 125 -3.77 0.84 20.09
C ARG A 125 -3.57 1.24 18.64
N ARG A 126 -4.50 1.99 18.06
CA ARG A 126 -4.40 2.48 16.67
C ARG A 126 -4.15 3.98 16.66
N ILE A 127 -3.26 4.44 15.80
CA ILE A 127 -3.02 5.87 15.64
C ILE A 127 -4.22 6.47 14.88
N ASP A 128 -4.63 7.68 15.23
CA ASP A 128 -5.76 8.39 14.61
C ASP A 128 -5.42 8.88 13.19
N ILE A 129 -5.33 7.95 12.25
CA ILE A 129 -5.11 8.20 10.83
C ILE A 129 -6.17 7.44 10.03
N LYS A 130 -6.83 8.13 9.11
CA LYS A 130 -7.85 7.53 8.26
C LYS A 130 -7.25 6.93 7.01
N TRP A 131 -7.93 5.94 6.43
CA TRP A 131 -7.49 5.35 5.15
C TRP A 131 -7.35 6.37 4.03
N GLN A 132 -8.18 7.42 4.00
CA GLN A 132 -8.08 8.51 3.01
C GLN A 132 -6.71 9.23 3.06
N GLU A 133 -6.07 9.26 4.23
CA GLU A 133 -4.74 9.83 4.45
C GLU A 133 -3.62 8.84 4.09
N LEU A 134 -3.95 7.55 3.90
CA LEU A 134 -3.05 6.46 3.52
C LEU A 134 -3.35 5.90 2.12
N LEU A 135 -4.17 6.57 1.31
CA LEU A 135 -4.37 6.19 -0.08
C LEU A 135 -3.18 6.67 -0.93
N PRO A 136 -2.51 5.76 -1.66
CA PRO A 136 -1.51 6.17 -2.64
C PRO A 136 -2.19 6.73 -3.89
N VAL A 137 -1.57 7.74 -4.51
CA VAL A 137 -2.01 8.33 -5.78
C VAL A 137 -1.53 7.49 -6.96
N THR A 138 -0.37 6.84 -6.83
CA THR A 138 0.24 6.06 -7.91
C THR A 138 0.66 4.66 -7.46
N HIS A 139 0.90 3.77 -8.42
CA HIS A 139 1.44 2.43 -8.16
C HIS A 139 2.81 2.48 -7.47
N ASP A 140 3.69 3.39 -7.91
CA ASP A 140 5.04 3.53 -7.35
C ASP A 140 4.98 4.07 -5.92
N GLU A 141 4.12 5.04 -5.67
CA GLU A 141 3.84 5.52 -4.30
C GLU A 141 3.26 4.41 -3.43
N ALA A 142 2.34 3.58 -3.94
CA ALA A 142 1.80 2.45 -3.18
C ALA A 142 2.92 1.53 -2.68
N SER A 143 3.90 1.25 -3.55
CA SER A 143 5.06 0.41 -3.20
C SER A 143 5.91 1.00 -2.09
N LEU A 144 6.15 2.30 -2.14
CA LEU A 144 6.90 3.02 -1.10
C LEU A 144 6.09 3.12 0.20
N LEU A 145 4.79 3.36 0.09
CA LEU A 145 3.89 3.53 1.23
C LEU A 145 3.74 2.24 2.02
N PHE A 146 3.64 1.08 1.34
CA PHE A 146 3.58 -0.24 1.98
C PHE A 146 4.84 -0.59 2.79
N ALA A 147 5.96 0.10 2.54
CA ALA A 147 7.20 -0.05 3.32
C ALA A 147 7.28 0.90 4.52
N THR A 148 6.32 1.81 4.69
CA THR A 148 6.31 2.74 5.84
C THR A 148 5.73 2.08 7.08
N ASP A 149 6.28 2.41 8.24
CA ASP A 149 5.81 1.88 9.52
C ASP A 149 4.38 2.32 9.83
N ILE A 150 3.99 3.54 9.41
CA ILE A 150 2.66 4.09 9.70
C ILE A 150 1.56 3.37 8.92
N TRP A 151 1.81 3.04 7.65
CA TRP A 151 0.88 2.25 6.84
C TRP A 151 0.76 0.84 7.38
N ASN A 152 1.90 0.21 7.71
CA ASN A 152 1.92 -1.13 8.27
C ASN A 152 1.18 -1.21 9.59
N HIS A 153 1.42 -0.26 10.49
CA HIS A 153 0.74 -0.16 11.77
C HIS A 153 -0.79 -0.17 11.61
N VAL A 154 -1.32 0.70 10.76
CA VAL A 154 -2.75 0.78 10.50
C VAL A 154 -3.28 -0.52 9.87
N ALA A 155 -2.56 -1.09 8.90
CA ALA A 155 -2.96 -2.36 8.27
C ALA A 155 -2.99 -3.54 9.27
N TYR A 156 -2.01 -3.62 10.17
CA TYR A 156 -1.97 -4.66 11.22
C TYR A 156 -3.08 -4.48 12.26
N CYS A 157 -3.36 -3.24 12.70
CA CYS A 157 -4.49 -2.96 13.60
C CYS A 157 -5.80 -3.47 12.98
N ASP A 158 -6.09 -3.07 11.75
CA ASP A 158 -7.32 -3.43 11.05
C ASP A 158 -7.40 -4.96 10.79
N ALA A 159 -6.29 -5.58 10.38
CA ALA A 159 -6.21 -7.03 10.19
C ALA A 159 -6.47 -7.80 11.49
N PHE A 160 -5.89 -7.36 12.60
CA PHE A 160 -6.09 -7.98 13.91
C PHE A 160 -7.52 -7.80 14.41
N ASN A 161 -8.09 -6.59 14.29
CA ASN A 161 -9.47 -6.32 14.67
C ASN A 161 -10.45 -7.20 13.88
N PHE A 162 -10.21 -7.36 12.57
CA PHE A 162 -10.98 -8.24 11.70
C PHE A 162 -10.94 -9.71 12.16
N VAL A 163 -9.75 -10.26 12.40
CA VAL A 163 -9.54 -11.65 12.84
C VAL A 163 -10.16 -11.89 14.21
N ALA A 164 -9.89 -11.01 15.17
CA ALA A 164 -10.33 -11.17 16.54
C ALA A 164 -11.84 -11.02 16.70
N ARG A 165 -12.56 -10.58 15.64
CA ARG A 165 -13.97 -10.17 15.67
C ARG A 165 -14.23 -9.22 16.85
N SER A 166 -13.21 -8.44 17.19
CA SER A 166 -13.21 -7.66 18.41
C SER A 166 -14.18 -6.51 18.22
N SER A 167 -15.21 -6.48 19.07
CA SER A 167 -16.09 -5.32 19.27
C SER A 167 -15.54 -4.38 20.33
N ASN A 168 -14.36 -4.68 20.90
CA ASN A 168 -13.70 -3.78 21.84
C ASN A 168 -13.33 -2.50 21.12
N VAL A 169 -13.73 -1.38 21.72
CA VAL A 169 -13.40 -0.04 21.26
C VAL A 169 -11.88 0.05 21.15
N GLU A 170 -11.42 0.21 19.92
CA GLU A 170 -10.03 0.47 19.62
C GLU A 170 -9.57 1.70 20.39
N THR A 171 -8.50 1.57 21.17
CA THR A 171 -7.92 2.72 21.85
C THR A 171 -7.21 3.57 20.80
N VAL A 172 -7.88 4.64 20.37
CA VAL A 172 -7.33 5.60 19.41
C VAL A 172 -6.30 6.47 20.11
N VAL A 173 -5.11 6.54 19.52
CA VAL A 173 -3.99 7.36 19.99
C VAL A 173 -3.82 8.53 19.04
N ILE A 174 -3.99 9.74 19.55
CA ILE A 174 -3.71 10.96 18.80
C ILE A 174 -2.20 11.21 18.87
N SER A 175 -1.53 11.24 17.71
CA SER A 175 -0.11 11.59 17.61
C SER A 175 0.08 12.66 16.52
N PRO A 176 0.16 13.96 16.90
CA PRO A 176 0.39 15.04 15.95
C PRO A 176 1.67 14.86 15.15
N ASP A 177 2.71 14.28 15.77
CA ASP A 177 4.00 14.02 15.13
C ASP A 177 3.86 13.03 13.95
N ARG A 178 3.03 11.99 14.11
CA ARG A 178 2.76 11.01 13.03
C ARG A 178 1.95 11.61 11.90
N ASN A 179 1.01 12.50 12.21
CA ASN A 179 0.26 13.23 11.20
C ASN A 179 1.18 14.17 10.40
N GLN A 180 2.13 14.83 11.07
CA GLN A 180 3.13 15.66 10.41
C GLN A 180 4.08 14.83 9.54
N GLU A 181 4.57 13.69 10.04
CA GLU A 181 5.44 12.78 9.29
C GLU A 181 4.78 12.28 8.00
N LEU A 182 3.50 11.91 8.05
CA LEU A 182 2.72 11.51 6.88
C LEU A 182 2.53 12.67 5.90
N SER A 183 2.28 13.87 6.41
CA SER A 183 2.21 15.09 5.60
C SER A 183 3.54 15.35 4.89
N ASP A 184 4.66 15.30 5.62
CA ASP A 184 6.00 15.53 5.10
C ASP A 184 6.34 14.49 4.02
N TYR A 185 6.07 13.21 4.29
CA TYR A 185 6.16 12.14 3.30
C TYR A 185 5.39 12.49 2.03
N ARG A 186 4.12 12.91 2.15
CA ARG A 186 3.29 13.29 1.00
C ARG A 186 3.83 14.51 0.24
N THR A 187 4.47 15.47 0.91
CA THR A 187 5.11 16.61 0.21
C THR A 187 6.32 16.18 -0.61
N ILE A 188 7.12 15.25 -0.09
CA ILE A 188 8.34 14.75 -0.75
C ILE A 188 7.98 13.79 -1.89
N ILE A 189 6.98 12.95 -1.68
CA ILE A 189 6.57 11.85 -2.59
C ILE A 189 5.41 12.29 -3.49
N ASN A 190 5.17 13.61 -3.66
CA ASN A 190 4.04 14.08 -4.44
C ASN A 190 4.23 13.85 -5.94
N PHE A 191 3.81 12.67 -6.41
CA PHE A 191 3.71 12.31 -7.82
C PHE A 191 2.44 12.97 -8.44
N GLY A 192 2.35 14.30 -8.45
CA GLY A 192 1.31 15.07 -9.16
C GLY A 192 1.45 15.08 -10.69
N LEU A 193 0.38 14.77 -11.43
CA LEU A 193 0.35 14.74 -12.90
C LEU A 193 0.99 16.02 -13.52
N PRO A 194 1.82 15.90 -14.57
CA PRO A 194 2.46 17.07 -15.16
C PRO A 194 1.43 18.08 -15.67
N SER A 195 1.65 19.37 -15.39
CA SER A 195 0.77 20.45 -15.84
C SER A 195 0.56 20.41 -17.36
N GLN A 196 -0.70 20.53 -17.79
CA GLN A 196 -1.15 20.25 -19.17
C GLN A 196 -0.74 21.29 -20.22
N SER A 197 -0.05 22.39 -19.88
CA SER A 197 -0.06 23.59 -20.73
C SER A 197 0.88 23.55 -21.96
N ALA A 198 2.07 22.94 -21.86
CA ALA A 198 3.01 22.85 -22.99
C ALA A 198 2.94 21.51 -23.74
N LYS A 199 2.64 20.42 -23.02
CA LYS A 199 2.62 19.05 -23.56
C LYS A 199 1.40 18.78 -24.46
N SER A 200 0.28 19.50 -24.25
CA SER A 200 -0.95 19.29 -25.03
C SER A 200 -0.84 19.79 -26.48
N LYS A 201 -0.08 20.87 -26.74
CA LYS A 201 0.13 21.39 -28.11
C LYS A 201 0.92 20.40 -28.96
N LEU A 202 1.98 19.81 -28.41
CA LEU A 202 2.79 18.82 -29.13
C LEU A 202 2.05 17.49 -29.33
N GLU A 203 1.25 17.05 -28.35
CA GLU A 203 0.29 15.95 -28.53
C GLU A 203 -0.72 16.25 -29.64
N SER A 204 -1.27 17.46 -29.71
CA SER A 204 -2.24 17.81 -30.75
C SER A 204 -1.64 17.73 -32.16
N VAL A 205 -0.34 17.99 -32.30
CA VAL A 205 0.40 17.83 -33.57
C VAL A 205 0.69 16.37 -33.85
N LEU A 206 1.24 15.61 -32.89
CA LEU A 206 1.52 14.18 -33.10
C LEU A 206 0.25 13.33 -33.29
N ALA A 207 -0.86 13.70 -32.65
CA ALA A 207 -2.16 13.06 -32.83
C ALA A 207 -2.71 13.27 -34.25
N LYS A 208 -2.37 14.37 -34.93
CA LYS A 208 -2.72 14.55 -36.35
C LYS A 208 -1.88 13.67 -37.27
N ILE A 209 -0.60 13.45 -36.92
CA ILE A 209 0.33 12.65 -37.73
C ILE A 209 0.10 11.15 -37.55
N SER A 210 -0.25 10.72 -36.33
CA SER A 210 -0.52 9.32 -36.01
C SER A 210 -1.80 9.21 -35.17
N PRO A 211 -2.99 9.32 -35.78
CA PRO A 211 -4.26 9.44 -35.07
C PRO A 211 -4.71 8.17 -34.31
N ARG A 212 -4.14 7.01 -34.65
CA ARG A 212 -4.47 5.72 -34.02
C ARG A 212 -3.19 4.96 -33.68
N PRO A 213 -2.49 5.32 -32.58
CA PRO A 213 -1.32 4.56 -32.16
C PRO A 213 -1.75 3.13 -31.83
N LYS A 214 -1.22 2.14 -32.56
CA LYS A 214 -1.49 0.71 -32.30
C LYS A 214 -0.87 0.22 -31.00
N ILE A 215 0.19 0.89 -30.53
CA ILE A 215 0.94 0.53 -29.33
C ILE A 215 1.07 1.79 -28.48
N VAL A 216 0.67 1.67 -27.22
CA VAL A 216 0.84 2.70 -26.19
C VAL A 216 1.72 2.09 -25.11
N LEU A 217 2.91 2.64 -24.97
CA LEU A 217 3.72 2.40 -23.78
C LEU A 217 3.25 3.43 -22.72
N ALA A 218 3.22 3.07 -21.44
CA ALA A 218 2.91 4.00 -20.35
C ALA A 218 3.71 3.59 -19.12
N GLY A 219 4.27 4.56 -18.37
CA GLY A 219 4.96 4.28 -17.10
C GLY A 219 6.21 3.40 -17.20
N VAL A 220 6.89 3.36 -18.36
CA VAL A 220 8.04 2.46 -18.56
C VAL A 220 9.27 3.02 -17.85
N VAL A 221 9.82 2.24 -16.89
CA VAL A 221 11.07 2.53 -16.18
C VAL A 221 12.27 2.26 -17.10
N GLN A 222 12.49 3.15 -18.06
CA GLN A 222 13.61 3.08 -19.01
C GLN A 222 14.18 4.48 -19.24
N SER A 223 15.44 4.56 -19.66
CA SER A 223 16.03 5.83 -20.07
C SER A 223 15.26 6.41 -21.26
N ARG A 224 15.24 7.75 -21.38
CA ARG A 224 14.55 8.42 -22.51
C ARG A 224 15.05 7.92 -23.87
N ALA A 225 16.34 7.63 -23.98
CA ALA A 225 16.95 7.09 -25.21
C ALA A 225 16.45 5.68 -25.53
N ALA A 226 16.37 4.79 -24.53
CA ALA A 226 15.84 3.44 -24.70
C ALA A 226 14.36 3.47 -25.11
N LEU A 227 13.58 4.39 -24.53
CA LEU A 227 12.17 4.54 -24.84
C LEU A 227 11.94 5.08 -26.26
N VAL A 228 12.75 6.03 -26.73
CA VAL A 228 12.77 6.47 -28.14
C VAL A 228 13.10 5.31 -29.07
N ALA A 229 14.18 4.59 -28.79
CA ALA A 229 14.61 3.46 -29.61
C ALA A 229 13.52 2.38 -29.70
N MET A 230 12.83 2.10 -28.59
CA MET A 230 11.73 1.14 -28.55
C MET A 230 10.55 1.57 -29.41
N HIS A 231 10.12 2.83 -29.34
CA HIS A 231 9.04 3.35 -30.19
C HIS A 231 9.41 3.24 -31.68
N LEU A 232 10.63 3.63 -32.04
CA LEU A 232 11.12 3.54 -33.42
C LEU A 232 11.17 2.08 -33.91
N ARG A 233 11.64 1.14 -33.07
CA ARG A 233 11.66 -0.30 -33.39
C ARG A 233 10.25 -0.88 -33.56
N LEU A 234 9.27 -0.36 -32.83
CA LEU A 234 7.87 -0.74 -32.95
C LEU A 234 7.15 -0.05 -34.12
N GLY A 235 7.86 0.77 -34.91
CA GLY A 235 7.30 1.50 -36.04
C GLY A 235 6.35 2.64 -35.64
N VAL A 236 6.47 3.16 -34.42
CA VAL A 236 5.59 4.20 -33.87
C VAL A 236 6.39 5.47 -33.58
N LEU A 237 5.79 6.65 -33.84
CA LEU A 237 6.39 7.92 -33.45
C LEU A 237 6.48 8.02 -31.91
N PRO A 238 7.65 8.37 -31.34
CA PRO A 238 7.82 8.45 -29.89
C PRO A 238 6.88 9.48 -29.25
N ARG A 239 5.97 9.03 -28.38
CA ARG A 239 5.08 9.90 -27.59
C ARG A 239 5.58 10.03 -26.15
N LEU A 240 6.77 10.62 -26.00
CA LEU A 240 7.59 10.60 -24.77
C LEU A 240 7.00 11.37 -23.58
N TRP A 241 5.98 12.19 -23.79
CA TRP A 241 5.41 13.09 -22.77
C TRP A 241 4.30 12.47 -21.94
N ARG A 242 3.83 11.26 -22.29
CA ARG A 242 3.10 10.38 -21.35
C ARG A 242 3.99 9.78 -20.25
N PHE A 243 5.30 10.03 -20.30
CA PHE A 243 6.29 9.35 -19.45
C PHE A 243 7.19 10.28 -18.65
N SER A 244 7.14 11.60 -18.90
CA SER A 244 7.81 12.54 -18.00
C SER A 244 6.85 12.88 -16.88
N ALA A 245 6.66 11.91 -15.99
CA ALA A 245 6.28 12.14 -14.61
C ALA A 245 7.47 12.81 -13.89
N LYS A 246 7.88 14.01 -14.34
CA LYS A 246 8.46 14.97 -13.40
C LYS A 246 7.25 15.71 -12.90
N LEU A 247 6.80 15.22 -11.77
CA LEU A 247 5.51 15.49 -11.23
C LEU A 247 5.62 16.80 -10.46
N THR A 248 4.76 17.72 -10.84
CA THR A 248 4.73 19.04 -10.22
C THR A 248 3.88 18.91 -8.97
N PRO A 249 4.37 19.32 -7.78
CA PRO A 249 3.53 19.44 -6.59
C PRO A 249 2.30 20.27 -6.97
N GLN A 250 1.11 19.72 -6.76
CA GLN A 250 -0.13 20.49 -6.81
C GLN A 250 -0.57 20.74 -5.37
N PRO A 251 -0.96 21.97 -5.02
CA PRO A 251 -1.62 22.21 -3.74
C PRO A 251 -2.93 21.42 -3.69
N VAL A 252 -3.23 20.86 -2.52
CA VAL A 252 -4.41 20.01 -2.26
C VAL A 252 -5.72 20.82 -2.38
N ASP A 253 -5.64 22.15 -2.31
CA ASP A 253 -6.78 23.06 -2.28
C ASP A 253 -6.82 24.02 -3.50
N ALA A 254 -7.02 23.49 -4.70
CA ALA A 254 -7.30 24.30 -5.90
C ALA A 254 -8.57 23.85 -6.63
#